data_AF-A0A257QRQ0-F1
#
_entry.id   AF-A0A257QRQ0-F1
#
_cell.length_a   1.000
_cell.length_b   1.000
_cell.length_c   1.000
_cell.angle_alpha   90.00
_cell.angle_beta   90.00
_cell.angle_gamma   90.00
#
_symmetry.space_group_name_H-M   'P 1'
#
loop_
_entity.id
_entity.type
_entity.pdbx_description
1 polymer ?
#
loop_
_entity_poly.entity_id
_entity_poly.type
_entity_poly.pdbx_seq_one_letter_code
_entity_poly.pdbx_strand_id
1 'polypeptide(L)'
;MTIAIEMGHTASGTPAILDLEELLATRLLVQGNSGSGKSHLLRRLLEQSASWVQQAIIDPEGDFVTLAERFGHLVIDAEAHAEQGLQLAGERARIHRVSTVLNLEGLDAENQLRRAAAFLGGLFDVDRDHWYPMLVVVDEAQLFAPAIAGEVSDEARKLSLGAMTNLMCRGRKRGLAGVIATQRLAKLAKNVAAEASNFLMGRTFLDIDMARAADLLGMERRQAEAFRDLERGHFMALGPALSRRPLGLCIGPTATEPRHATPKLMPLPRAMEDAQAVILAAPPPEATRPQRRLPPLPAPDLLSQLMAAKPATREITAEATAAAPTPEKLAERRARLDRILIALLADPEAGFRAIGVLYQDFLV
;
A
#
# COMPACT_ATOMS: atom_id res chain seq x y z
N MET A 1 13.79 18.90 -20.64
CA MET A 1 12.63 19.75 -20.99
C MET A 1 11.74 19.68 -19.78
N THR A 2 11.61 20.75 -18.99
CA THR A 2 10.86 20.67 -17.74
C THR A 2 9.37 20.51 -18.03
N ILE A 3 8.76 19.43 -17.54
CA ILE A 3 7.30 19.25 -17.61
C ILE A 3 6.67 20.06 -16.49
N ALA A 4 6.00 21.15 -16.87
CA ALA A 4 5.30 22.06 -15.99
C ALA A 4 3.83 21.66 -15.85
N ILE A 5 3.37 21.47 -14.61
CA ILE A 5 1.96 21.20 -14.26
C ILE A 5 1.34 22.48 -13.70
N GLU A 6 0.24 22.92 -14.28
CA GLU A 6 -0.54 24.02 -13.72
C GLU A 6 -1.42 23.52 -12.57
N MET A 7 -1.07 23.87 -11.34
CA MET A 7 -1.83 23.49 -10.14
C MET A 7 -3.03 24.39 -9.89
N GLY A 8 -2.99 25.62 -10.39
CA GLY A 8 -4.02 26.63 -10.17
C GLY A 8 -3.43 28.02 -10.28
N HIS A 9 -3.86 28.96 -9.44
CA HIS A 9 -3.45 30.37 -9.54
C HIS A 9 -3.01 30.93 -8.20
N THR A 10 -2.08 31.89 -8.21
CA THR A 10 -1.67 32.66 -7.05
C THR A 10 -2.71 33.74 -6.73
N ALA A 11 -2.58 34.41 -5.58
CA ALA A 11 -3.42 35.57 -5.24
C ALA A 11 -3.34 36.72 -6.26
N SER A 12 -2.27 36.82 -7.04
CA SER A 12 -2.12 37.79 -8.12
C SER A 12 -2.74 37.34 -9.46
N GLY A 13 -3.40 36.18 -9.49
CA GLY A 13 -3.97 35.59 -10.70
C GLY A 13 -2.94 34.96 -11.64
N THR A 14 -1.69 34.81 -11.21
CA THR A 14 -0.63 34.18 -12.00
C THR A 14 -0.74 32.66 -11.91
N PRO A 15 -0.54 31.90 -13.00
CA PRO A 15 -0.52 30.43 -12.92
C PRO A 15 0.52 29.93 -11.91
N ALA A 16 0.09 29.08 -10.98
CA ALA A 16 0.96 28.39 -10.04
C ALA A 16 1.43 27.08 -10.68
N ILE A 17 2.71 27.03 -11.04
CA ILE A 17 3.32 25.91 -11.76
C ILE A 17 4.06 24.99 -10.79
N LEU A 18 3.88 23.69 -10.98
CA LEU A 18 4.65 22.62 -10.35
C LEU A 18 5.58 21.99 -11.39
N ASP A 19 6.87 21.86 -11.07
CA ASP A 19 7.86 21.14 -11.87
C ASP A 19 7.75 19.63 -11.57
N LEU A 20 7.29 18.85 -12.54
CA LEU A 20 7.09 17.42 -12.35
C LEU A 20 8.41 16.66 -12.24
N GLU A 21 9.45 17.06 -12.96
CA GLU A 21 10.76 16.39 -12.90
C GLU A 21 11.41 16.62 -11.52
N GLU A 22 11.35 17.85 -11.03
CA GLU A 22 11.83 18.19 -9.70
C GLU A 22 11.00 17.47 -8.63
N LEU A 23 9.67 17.41 -8.78
CA LEU A 23 8.78 16.67 -7.86
C LEU A 23 9.18 15.20 -7.73
N LEU A 24 9.49 14.54 -8.86
CA LEU A 24 9.92 13.14 -8.87
C LEU A 24 11.22 12.91 -8.08
N ALA A 25 12.07 13.94 -7.99
CA ALA A 25 13.30 13.88 -7.22
C ALA A 25 13.14 14.29 -5.74
N THR A 26 12.10 15.07 -5.41
CA THR A 26 12.02 15.82 -4.14
C THR A 26 10.79 15.52 -3.27
N ARG A 27 9.80 14.78 -3.81
CA ARG A 27 8.58 14.30 -3.12
C ARG A 27 7.71 15.43 -2.58
N LEU A 28 6.47 15.11 -2.21
CA LEU A 28 5.50 16.10 -1.75
C LEU A 28 4.76 15.63 -0.51
N LEU A 29 4.60 16.55 0.43
CA LEU A 29 3.72 16.40 1.58
C LEU A 29 2.59 17.42 1.47
N VAL A 30 1.36 16.91 1.49
CA VAL A 30 0.13 17.70 1.50
C VAL A 30 -0.54 17.56 2.86
N GLN A 31 -0.86 18.69 3.48
CA GLN A 31 -1.60 18.72 4.74
C GLN A 31 -2.86 19.56 4.58
N GLY A 32 -3.96 19.12 5.17
CA GLY A 32 -5.16 19.92 5.32
C GLY A 32 -6.26 19.12 5.99
N ASN A 33 -7.05 19.76 6.86
CA ASN A 33 -8.17 19.11 7.54
C ASN A 33 -9.28 18.72 6.55
N SER A 34 -10.22 17.89 6.99
CA SER A 34 -11.43 17.58 6.21
C SER A 34 -12.09 18.86 5.66
N GLY A 35 -12.46 18.84 4.38
CA GLY A 35 -13.04 19.98 3.67
C GLY A 35 -12.06 21.11 3.29
N SER A 36 -10.75 20.96 3.53
CA SER A 36 -9.73 21.93 3.06
C SER A 36 -9.52 21.92 1.54
N GLY A 37 -9.90 20.83 0.86
CA GLY A 37 -9.63 20.64 -0.57
C GLY A 37 -8.42 19.75 -0.85
N LYS A 38 -7.91 19.00 0.13
CA LYS A 38 -6.78 18.06 -0.02
C LYS A 38 -6.98 17.03 -1.14
N SER A 39 -8.11 16.30 -1.14
CA SER A 39 -8.41 15.32 -2.20
C SER A 39 -8.57 15.99 -3.58
N HIS A 40 -9.09 17.22 -3.61
CA HIS A 40 -9.19 18.05 -4.83
C HIS A 40 -7.81 18.44 -5.38
N LEU A 41 -6.88 18.82 -4.50
CA LEU A 41 -5.48 19.10 -4.83
C LEU A 41 -4.78 17.86 -5.40
N LEU A 42 -4.90 16.71 -4.73
CA LEU A 42 -4.32 15.47 -5.20
C LEU A 42 -4.86 15.08 -6.57
N ARG A 43 -6.18 15.22 -6.76
CA ARG A 43 -6.83 14.96 -8.03
C ARG A 43 -6.30 15.89 -9.12
N ARG A 44 -6.18 17.19 -8.86
CA ARG A 44 -5.57 18.13 -9.81
C ARG A 44 -4.16 17.69 -10.21
N LEU A 45 -3.31 17.33 -9.25
CA LEU A 45 -1.96 16.83 -9.53
C LEU A 45 -1.99 15.55 -10.39
N LEU A 46 -2.83 14.59 -10.02
CA LEU A 46 -2.96 13.29 -10.69
C LEU A 46 -3.44 13.47 -12.13
N GLU A 47 -4.50 14.24 -12.35
CA GLU A 47 -5.06 14.49 -13.68
C GLU A 47 -4.06 15.19 -14.60
N GLN A 48 -3.35 16.20 -14.10
CA GLN A 48 -2.39 16.95 -14.89
C GLN A 48 -1.09 16.17 -15.17
N SER A 49 -0.75 15.18 -14.34
CA SER A 49 0.46 14.35 -14.50
C SER A 49 0.20 13.00 -15.19
N ALA A 50 -1.05 12.60 -15.42
CA ALA A 50 -1.41 11.25 -15.86
C ALA A 50 -0.82 10.86 -17.23
N SER A 51 -0.68 11.81 -18.15
CA SER A 51 -0.07 11.56 -19.46
C SER A 51 1.46 11.54 -19.45
N TRP A 52 2.09 11.90 -18.33
CA TRP A 52 3.53 12.16 -18.25
C TRP A 52 4.27 11.14 -17.41
N VAL A 53 3.65 10.65 -16.33
CA VAL A 53 4.28 9.74 -15.38
C VAL A 53 3.31 8.65 -14.97
N GLN A 54 3.82 7.44 -14.76
CA GLN A 54 3.03 6.35 -14.18
C GLN A 54 2.61 6.71 -12.76
N GLN A 55 1.38 6.36 -12.37
CA GLN A 55 0.83 6.70 -11.06
C GLN A 55 0.32 5.47 -10.31
N ALA A 56 0.56 5.42 -9.01
CA ALA A 56 -0.08 4.48 -8.10
C ALA A 56 -0.72 5.25 -6.95
N ILE A 57 -2.02 5.09 -6.73
CA ILE A 57 -2.77 5.74 -5.65
C ILE A 57 -3.12 4.69 -4.60
N ILE A 58 -2.80 4.97 -3.33
CA ILE A 58 -3.26 4.21 -2.16
C ILE A 58 -4.45 4.97 -1.57
N ASP A 59 -5.65 4.39 -1.71
CA ASP A 59 -6.92 5.08 -1.50
C ASP A 59 -7.75 4.39 -0.40
N PRO A 60 -7.63 4.82 0.87
CA PRO A 60 -8.39 4.26 2.00
C PRO A 60 -9.89 4.55 1.97
N GLU A 61 -10.32 5.60 1.24
CA GLU A 61 -11.71 6.07 1.25
C GLU A 61 -12.42 5.89 -0.11
N GLY A 62 -11.73 5.37 -1.14
CA GLY A 62 -12.32 5.13 -2.46
C GLY A 62 -12.60 6.40 -3.27
N ASP A 63 -11.99 7.53 -2.90
CA ASP A 63 -12.25 8.83 -3.51
C ASP A 63 -11.73 8.91 -4.96
N PHE A 64 -10.67 8.19 -5.30
CA PHE A 64 -9.91 8.35 -6.55
C PHE A 64 -10.26 7.33 -7.64
N VAL A 65 -11.17 6.40 -7.38
CA VAL A 65 -11.57 5.35 -8.34
C VAL A 65 -12.12 5.92 -9.66
N THR A 66 -12.69 7.13 -9.66
CA THR A 66 -13.21 7.82 -10.85
C THR A 66 -12.11 8.26 -11.83
N LEU A 67 -10.83 8.25 -11.43
CA LEU A 67 -9.72 8.47 -12.36
C LEU A 67 -9.66 7.39 -13.45
N ALA A 68 -10.07 6.17 -13.14
CA ALA A 68 -10.10 5.05 -14.09
C ALA A 68 -10.98 5.34 -15.31
N GLU A 69 -12.09 6.06 -15.12
CA GLU A 69 -13.06 6.36 -16.17
C GLU A 69 -12.48 7.28 -17.25
N ARG A 70 -11.51 8.13 -16.90
CA ARG A 70 -11.01 9.20 -17.79
C ARG A 70 -9.52 9.10 -18.12
N PHE A 71 -8.71 8.55 -17.22
CA PHE A 71 -7.25 8.52 -17.33
C PHE A 71 -6.68 7.10 -17.45
N GLY A 72 -7.53 6.07 -17.46
CA GLY A 72 -7.13 4.69 -17.72
C GLY A 72 -6.44 4.00 -16.56
N HIS A 73 -6.55 4.53 -15.33
CA HIS A 73 -6.07 3.83 -14.15
C HIS A 73 -6.82 2.51 -13.96
N LEU A 74 -6.08 1.45 -13.63
CA LEU A 74 -6.67 0.19 -13.20
C LEU A 74 -7.07 0.28 -11.73
N VAL A 75 -8.35 0.10 -11.43
CA VAL A 75 -8.81 -0.01 -10.04
C VAL A 75 -8.57 -1.43 -9.55
N ILE A 76 -7.85 -1.56 -8.44
CA ILE A 76 -7.60 -2.81 -7.74
C ILE A 76 -8.39 -2.74 -6.44
N ASP A 77 -9.44 -3.54 -6.34
CA ASP A 77 -10.22 -3.70 -5.12
C ASP A 77 -9.48 -4.62 -4.14
N ALA A 78 -8.89 -4.05 -3.09
CA ALA A 78 -8.08 -4.78 -2.15
C ALA A 78 -8.88 -5.79 -1.30
N GLU A 79 -10.19 -5.61 -1.15
CA GLU A 79 -11.06 -6.55 -0.43
C GLU A 79 -11.10 -7.91 -1.14
N ALA A 80 -11.00 -7.91 -2.47
CA ALA A 80 -11.03 -9.11 -3.30
C ALA A 80 -9.70 -9.89 -3.35
N HIS A 81 -8.63 -9.38 -2.73
CA HIS A 81 -7.29 -9.92 -2.88
C HIS A 81 -6.58 -10.16 -1.54
N ALA A 82 -5.80 -11.24 -1.49
CA ALA A 82 -4.85 -11.47 -0.40
C ALA A 82 -3.56 -10.66 -0.59
N GLU A 83 -2.77 -10.49 0.47
CA GLU A 83 -1.48 -9.79 0.46
C GLU A 83 -0.56 -10.24 -0.68
N GLN A 84 -0.35 -11.55 -0.85
CA GLN A 84 0.51 -12.07 -1.91
C GLN A 84 0.02 -11.66 -3.32
N GLY A 85 -1.31 -11.65 -3.52
CA GLY A 85 -1.90 -11.22 -4.78
C GLY A 85 -1.65 -9.74 -5.05
N LEU A 86 -1.76 -8.90 -4.01
CA LEU A 86 -1.48 -7.47 -4.12
C LEU A 86 0.01 -7.17 -4.32
N GLN A 87 0.90 -7.94 -3.72
CA GLN A 87 2.34 -7.82 -3.99
C GLN A 87 2.66 -8.09 -5.45
N LEU A 88 2.14 -9.19 -6.03
CA LEU A 88 2.27 -9.47 -7.45
C LEU A 88 1.59 -8.42 -8.33
N ALA A 89 0.46 -7.85 -7.89
CA ALA A 89 -0.22 -6.78 -8.61
C ALA A 89 0.64 -5.51 -8.68
N GLY A 90 1.28 -5.12 -7.57
CA GLY A 90 2.23 -4.00 -7.55
C GLY A 90 3.43 -4.24 -8.47
N GLU A 91 4.03 -5.42 -8.40
CA GLU A 91 5.15 -5.80 -9.27
C GLU A 91 4.77 -5.68 -10.76
N ARG A 92 3.66 -6.31 -11.15
CA ARG A 92 3.16 -6.29 -12.53
C ARG A 92 2.75 -4.89 -12.99
N ALA A 93 2.10 -4.11 -12.13
CA ALA A 93 1.76 -2.73 -12.45
C ALA A 93 3.00 -1.93 -12.84
N ARG A 94 4.09 -2.07 -12.08
CA ARG A 94 5.35 -1.38 -12.36
C ARG A 94 6.06 -1.91 -13.61
N ILE A 95 6.15 -3.23 -13.78
CA ILE A 95 6.78 -3.85 -14.97
C ILE A 95 6.05 -3.43 -16.26
N HIS A 96 4.71 -3.48 -16.25
CA HIS A 96 3.89 -3.20 -17.42
C HIS A 96 3.49 -1.72 -17.55
N ARG A 97 3.98 -0.86 -16.65
CA ARG A 97 3.69 0.58 -16.61
C ARG A 97 2.20 0.94 -16.59
N VAL A 98 1.40 0.15 -15.88
CA VAL A 98 -0.04 0.40 -15.69
C VAL A 98 -0.22 1.32 -14.49
N SER A 99 -0.89 2.46 -14.67
CA SER A 99 -1.28 3.31 -13.55
C SER A 99 -2.43 2.67 -12.78
N THR A 100 -2.42 2.74 -11.45
CA THR A 100 -3.34 1.98 -10.59
C THR A 100 -3.95 2.83 -9.47
N VAL A 101 -5.19 2.52 -9.10
CA VAL A 101 -5.80 2.95 -7.84
C VAL A 101 -6.01 1.70 -6.99
N LEU A 102 -5.31 1.59 -5.87
CA LEU A 102 -5.55 0.56 -4.86
C LEU A 102 -6.67 1.05 -3.95
N ASN A 103 -7.89 0.58 -4.21
CA ASN A 103 -9.04 0.88 -3.36
C ASN A 103 -9.01 -0.01 -2.11
N LEU A 104 -8.96 0.62 -0.95
CA LEU A 104 -8.93 -0.01 0.37
C LEU A 104 -10.23 0.23 1.17
N GLU A 105 -11.22 0.88 0.54
CA GLU A 105 -12.57 1.03 1.09
C GLU A 105 -13.14 -0.35 1.47
N GLY A 106 -13.91 -0.42 2.56
CA GLY A 106 -14.55 -1.65 3.04
C GLY A 106 -13.65 -2.54 3.93
N LEU A 107 -12.34 -2.35 3.90
CA LEU A 107 -11.41 -3.03 4.81
C LEU A 107 -11.34 -2.34 6.17
N ASP A 108 -11.16 -3.14 7.23
CA ASP A 108 -10.77 -2.61 8.54
C ASP A 108 -9.34 -2.04 8.52
N ALA A 109 -9.00 -1.24 9.54
CA ALA A 109 -7.71 -0.56 9.59
C ALA A 109 -6.51 -1.53 9.52
N GLU A 110 -6.60 -2.71 10.16
CA GLU A 110 -5.50 -3.68 10.12
C GLU A 110 -5.27 -4.21 8.71
N ASN A 111 -6.34 -4.59 8.01
CA ASN A 111 -6.25 -5.07 6.63
C ASN A 111 -5.84 -3.95 5.68
N GLN A 112 -6.31 -2.70 5.87
CA GLN A 112 -5.82 -1.57 5.07
C GLN A 112 -4.29 -1.46 5.15
N LEU A 113 -3.72 -1.56 6.37
CA LEU A 113 -2.28 -1.51 6.58
C LEU A 113 -1.55 -2.67 5.88
N ARG A 114 -2.02 -3.91 6.04
CA ARG A 114 -1.39 -5.10 5.44
C ARG A 114 -1.47 -5.07 3.91
N ARG A 115 -2.64 -4.73 3.35
CA ARG A 115 -2.88 -4.68 1.90
C ARG A 115 -2.08 -3.57 1.22
N ALA A 116 -2.04 -2.38 1.81
CA ALA A 116 -1.19 -1.29 1.33
C ALA A 116 0.29 -1.66 1.39
N ALA A 117 0.76 -2.25 2.49
CA ALA A 117 2.15 -2.68 2.66
C ALA A 117 2.57 -3.71 1.58
N ALA A 118 1.73 -4.70 1.32
CA ALA A 118 2.00 -5.72 0.30
C ALA A 118 2.10 -5.13 -1.10
N PHE A 119 1.14 -4.27 -1.48
CA PHE A 119 1.14 -3.60 -2.78
C PHE A 119 2.36 -2.69 -2.97
N LEU A 120 2.66 -1.84 -1.97
CA LEU A 120 3.85 -0.97 -1.98
C LEU A 120 5.16 -1.78 -1.99
N GLY A 121 5.19 -2.93 -1.32
CA GLY A 121 6.32 -3.87 -1.37
C GLY A 121 6.55 -4.40 -2.79
N GLY A 122 5.47 -4.83 -3.46
CA GLY A 122 5.50 -5.25 -4.86
C GLY A 122 6.02 -4.17 -5.80
N LEU A 123 5.57 -2.92 -5.62
CA LEU A 123 6.12 -1.78 -6.35
C LEU A 123 7.60 -1.57 -6.05
N PHE A 124 8.04 -1.75 -4.80
CA PHE A 124 9.40 -1.43 -4.38
C PHE A 124 10.43 -2.46 -4.88
N ASP A 125 10.10 -3.76 -4.82
CA ASP A 125 11.05 -4.87 -4.98
C ASP A 125 11.34 -5.29 -6.43
N VAL A 126 10.68 -4.68 -7.42
CA VAL A 126 10.95 -4.94 -8.84
C VAL A 126 12.41 -4.73 -9.22
N ASP A 127 12.92 -5.56 -10.12
CA ASP A 127 14.25 -5.48 -10.70
C ASP A 127 14.61 -4.10 -11.27
N ARG A 128 15.92 -3.79 -11.25
CA ARG A 128 16.47 -2.49 -11.64
C ARG A 128 16.12 -2.07 -13.06
N ASP A 129 15.95 -3.03 -13.96
CA ASP A 129 15.59 -2.78 -15.37
C ASP A 129 14.21 -2.15 -15.53
N HIS A 130 13.36 -2.22 -14.50
CA HIS A 130 12.02 -1.63 -14.49
C HIS A 130 11.92 -0.40 -13.56
N TRP A 131 13.04 0.20 -13.16
CA TRP A 131 13.06 1.40 -12.32
C TRP A 131 12.76 2.68 -13.11
N TYR A 132 11.56 2.71 -13.70
CA TYR A 132 11.02 3.89 -14.37
C TYR A 132 10.42 4.87 -13.35
N PRO A 133 10.42 6.19 -13.63
CA PRO A 133 9.77 7.16 -12.77
C PRO A 133 8.28 6.87 -12.58
N MET A 134 7.84 6.84 -11.33
CA MET A 134 6.46 6.63 -10.91
C MET A 134 6.12 7.58 -9.76
N LEU A 135 4.95 8.20 -9.83
CA LEU A 135 4.35 8.95 -8.73
C LEU A 135 3.51 7.99 -7.87
N VAL A 136 3.84 7.87 -6.59
CA VAL A 136 3.09 7.04 -5.64
C VAL A 136 2.39 7.96 -4.65
N VAL A 137 1.08 8.10 -4.79
CA VAL A 137 0.23 8.96 -3.95
C VAL A 137 -0.38 8.12 -2.83
N VAL A 138 -0.22 8.57 -1.59
CA VAL A 138 -0.81 7.92 -0.42
C VAL A 138 -1.70 8.93 0.28
N ASP A 139 -3.02 8.72 0.20
CA ASP A 139 -3.96 9.51 0.99
C ASP A 139 -4.08 8.97 2.41
N GLU A 140 -4.44 9.85 3.35
CA GLU A 140 -4.43 9.60 4.80
C GLU A 140 -3.17 8.88 5.30
N ALA A 141 -2.00 9.36 4.88
CA ALA A 141 -0.69 8.75 5.14
C ALA A 141 -0.40 8.48 6.63
N GLN A 142 -1.05 9.17 7.57
CA GLN A 142 -0.93 8.89 9.00
C GLN A 142 -1.52 7.54 9.42
N LEU A 143 -2.42 6.94 8.61
CA LEU A 143 -2.91 5.57 8.82
C LEU A 143 -1.77 4.57 8.60
N PHE A 144 -1.02 4.74 7.51
CA PHE A 144 0.03 3.82 7.08
C PHE A 144 1.39 4.09 7.75
N ALA A 145 1.64 5.31 8.21
CA ALA A 145 2.86 5.70 8.91
C ALA A 145 2.58 6.49 10.21
N PRO A 146 1.95 5.86 11.23
CA PRO A 146 1.64 6.54 12.48
C PRO A 146 2.90 6.80 13.33
N ALA A 147 2.97 7.97 13.96
CA ALA A 147 4.08 8.39 14.82
C ALA A 147 4.12 7.64 16.17
N ILE A 148 2.95 7.20 16.66
CA ILE A 148 2.78 6.49 17.93
C ILE A 148 2.05 5.18 17.64
N ALA A 149 2.34 4.13 18.42
CA ALA A 149 1.57 2.90 18.37
C ALA A 149 0.09 3.18 18.69
N GLY A 150 -0.82 2.59 17.92
CA GLY A 150 -2.26 2.79 18.05
C GLY A 150 -2.98 1.49 18.42
N GLU A 151 -4.26 1.41 18.03
CA GLU A 151 -5.17 0.29 18.29
C GLU A 151 -4.94 -0.94 17.39
N VAL A 152 -4.07 -0.82 16.37
CA VAL A 152 -3.80 -1.87 15.39
C VAL A 152 -2.64 -2.76 15.86
N SER A 153 -2.62 -4.03 15.43
CA SER A 153 -1.53 -4.95 15.71
C SER A 153 -0.15 -4.37 15.34
N ASP A 154 0.83 -4.63 16.21
CA ASP A 154 2.20 -4.12 16.04
C ASP A 154 2.87 -4.65 14.77
N GLU A 155 2.47 -5.84 14.32
CA GLU A 155 2.98 -6.45 13.09
C GLU A 155 2.51 -5.69 11.84
N ALA A 156 1.19 -5.51 11.68
CA ALA A 156 0.63 -4.78 10.53
C ALA A 156 1.17 -3.34 10.46
N ARG A 157 1.27 -2.69 11.62
CA ARG A 157 1.88 -1.36 11.75
C ARG A 157 3.33 -1.33 11.29
N LYS A 158 4.17 -2.27 11.73
CA LYS A 158 5.58 -2.34 11.32
C LYS A 158 5.74 -2.59 9.83
N LEU A 159 4.91 -3.47 9.26
CA LEU A 159 4.90 -3.75 7.81
C LEU A 159 4.57 -2.49 7.01
N SER A 160 3.47 -1.83 7.34
CA SER A 160 3.01 -0.62 6.65
C SER A 160 3.98 0.56 6.81
N LEU A 161 4.45 0.83 8.03
CA LEU A 161 5.46 1.86 8.28
C LEU A 161 6.78 1.55 7.54
N GLY A 162 7.16 0.29 7.47
CA GLY A 162 8.33 -0.17 6.71
C GLY A 162 8.18 0.09 5.21
N ALA A 163 7.01 -0.20 4.63
CA ALA A 163 6.70 0.10 3.25
C ALA A 163 6.71 1.62 2.96
N MET A 164 6.09 2.42 3.83
CA MET A 164 6.11 3.89 3.73
C MET A 164 7.53 4.46 3.85
N THR A 165 8.35 3.90 4.74
CA THR A 165 9.77 4.29 4.89
C THR A 165 10.58 3.91 3.65
N ASN A 166 10.34 2.74 3.06
CA ASN A 166 10.97 2.35 1.80
C ASN A 166 10.59 3.30 0.67
N LEU A 167 9.30 3.65 0.53
CA LEU A 167 8.83 4.62 -0.44
C LEU A 167 9.50 6.00 -0.25
N MET A 168 9.44 6.54 0.98
CA MET A 168 9.88 7.90 1.25
C MET A 168 11.41 8.02 1.36
N CYS A 169 12.12 7.13 2.04
CA CYS A 169 13.57 7.25 2.21
C CYS A 169 14.36 6.64 1.03
N ARG A 170 13.91 5.49 0.50
CA ARG A 170 14.68 4.69 -0.48
C ARG A 170 14.10 4.76 -1.90
N GLY A 171 12.84 5.13 -2.05
CA GLY A 171 12.09 5.09 -3.32
C GLY A 171 12.71 5.93 -4.43
N ARG A 172 13.25 7.13 -4.12
CA ARG A 172 13.87 8.02 -5.12
C ARG A 172 14.95 7.34 -5.95
N LYS A 173 15.83 6.54 -5.34
CA LYS A 173 16.88 5.81 -6.06
C LYS A 173 16.32 4.72 -6.99
N ARG A 174 15.07 4.29 -6.74
CA ARG A 174 14.32 3.32 -7.54
C ARG A 174 13.32 3.98 -8.48
N GLY A 175 13.28 5.30 -8.59
CA GLY A 175 12.29 6.00 -9.43
C GLY A 175 10.89 6.08 -8.82
N LEU A 176 10.72 5.79 -7.53
CA LEU A 176 9.44 5.99 -6.83
C LEU A 176 9.45 7.33 -6.10
N ALA A 177 8.55 8.22 -6.50
CA ALA A 177 8.35 9.52 -5.87
C ALA A 177 7.08 9.52 -5.03
N GLY A 178 7.24 9.60 -3.71
CA GLY A 178 6.11 9.65 -2.79
C GLY A 178 5.43 11.03 -2.79
N VAL A 179 4.10 11.02 -2.88
CA VAL A 179 3.22 12.14 -2.52
C VAL A 179 2.36 11.66 -1.37
N ILE A 180 2.56 12.23 -0.19
CA ILE A 180 1.83 11.83 1.01
C ILE A 180 0.87 12.93 1.42
N ALA A 181 -0.38 12.56 1.68
CA ALA A 181 -1.41 13.48 2.09
C ALA A 181 -1.98 13.08 3.45
N THR A 182 -2.18 14.05 4.34
CA THR A 182 -2.63 13.76 5.70
C THR A 182 -3.51 14.88 6.26
N GLN A 183 -4.55 14.50 7.02
CA GLN A 183 -5.29 15.48 7.82
C GLN A 183 -4.55 15.85 9.12
N ARG A 184 -3.75 14.93 9.67
CA ARG A 184 -3.13 15.02 11.00
C ARG A 184 -1.61 14.86 10.91
N LEU A 185 -0.93 15.91 10.46
CA LEU A 185 0.52 15.95 10.29
C LEU A 185 1.30 15.59 11.57
N ALA A 186 0.82 15.99 12.74
CA ALA A 186 1.45 15.66 14.02
C ALA A 186 1.39 14.16 14.36
N LYS A 187 0.45 13.41 13.77
CA LYS A 187 0.34 11.95 13.94
C LYS A 187 1.16 11.18 12.90
N LEU A 188 1.74 11.84 11.90
CA LEU A 188 2.57 11.20 10.88
C LEU A 188 4.00 10.99 11.39
N ALA A 189 4.59 9.84 11.09
CA ALA A 189 5.95 9.50 11.48
C ALA A 189 6.96 10.54 10.94
N LYS A 190 7.81 11.06 11.83
CA LYS A 190 8.72 12.17 11.53
C LYS A 190 9.71 11.83 10.41
N ASN A 191 10.21 10.60 10.38
CA ASN A 191 11.13 10.11 9.35
C ASN A 191 10.44 10.05 7.96
N VAL A 192 9.16 9.72 7.90
CA VAL A 192 8.41 9.70 6.63
C VAL A 192 8.14 11.13 6.14
N ALA A 193 7.73 12.02 7.05
CA ALA A 193 7.47 13.42 6.73
C ALA A 193 8.72 14.21 6.30
N ALA A 194 9.88 13.93 6.92
CA ALA A 194 11.12 14.66 6.69
C ALA A 194 11.75 14.43 5.31
N GLU A 195 11.34 13.39 4.58
CA GLU A 195 11.88 13.07 3.25
C GLU A 195 11.21 13.88 2.11
N ALA A 196 10.11 14.58 2.42
CA ALA A 196 9.48 15.50 1.49
C ALA A 196 10.20 16.86 1.54
N SER A 197 10.54 17.40 0.37
CA SER A 197 11.09 18.76 0.25
C SER A 197 10.09 19.75 -0.35
N ASN A 198 8.93 19.27 -0.83
CA ASN A 198 7.81 20.10 -1.22
C ASN A 198 6.65 19.95 -0.24
N PHE A 199 5.99 21.07 0.02
CA PHE A 199 4.95 21.21 1.02
C PHE A 199 3.78 21.98 0.42
N LEU A 200 2.57 21.46 0.62
CA LEU A 200 1.31 22.15 0.36
C LEU A 200 0.46 22.08 1.63
N MET A 201 0.40 23.20 2.36
CA MET A 201 -0.27 23.29 3.66
C MET A 201 -1.58 24.06 3.50
N GLY A 202 -2.69 23.37 3.66
CA GLY A 202 -4.04 23.92 3.61
C GLY A 202 -4.57 24.27 4.99
N ARG A 203 -5.89 24.48 5.06
CA ARG A 203 -6.54 24.83 6.33
C ARG A 203 -6.34 23.75 7.40
N THR A 204 -5.93 24.16 8.60
CA THR A 204 -5.83 23.31 9.79
C THR A 204 -6.19 24.07 11.07
N PHE A 205 -6.80 23.37 12.03
CA PHE A 205 -7.36 23.98 13.25
C PHE A 205 -6.54 23.71 14.51
N LEU A 206 -5.86 22.56 14.58
CA LEU A 206 -5.18 22.12 15.78
C LEU A 206 -3.80 22.76 15.88
N ASP A 207 -3.52 23.36 17.04
CA ASP A 207 -2.28 24.11 17.27
C ASP A 207 -1.03 23.26 16.99
N ILE A 208 -1.07 21.97 17.33
CA ILE A 208 0.04 21.04 17.07
C ILE A 208 0.29 20.83 15.56
N ASP A 209 -0.77 20.78 14.76
CA ASP A 209 -0.67 20.59 13.31
C ASP A 209 -0.24 21.91 12.63
N MET A 210 -0.77 23.05 13.09
CA MET A 210 -0.34 24.39 12.65
C MET A 210 1.13 24.65 12.94
N ALA A 211 1.59 24.33 14.15
CA ALA A 211 3.00 24.49 14.53
C ALA A 211 3.91 23.62 13.66
N ARG A 212 3.51 22.37 13.38
CA ARG A 212 4.27 21.48 12.49
C ARG A 212 4.31 21.97 11.05
N ALA A 213 3.19 22.51 10.54
CA ALA A 213 3.14 23.11 9.21
C ALA A 213 4.04 24.36 9.13
N ALA A 214 3.98 25.25 10.13
CA ALA A 214 4.85 26.43 10.21
C ALA A 214 6.33 26.06 10.28
N ASP A 215 6.70 25.07 11.09
CA ASP A 215 8.08 24.56 11.20
C ASP A 215 8.61 24.07 9.84
N LEU A 216 7.79 23.34 9.06
CA LEU A 216 8.17 22.85 7.72
C LEU A 216 8.27 23.98 6.68
N LEU A 217 7.47 25.03 6.84
CA LEU A 217 7.47 26.19 5.94
C LEU A 217 8.51 27.26 6.31
N GLY A 218 9.27 27.05 7.40
CA GLY A 218 10.22 28.05 7.91
C GLY A 218 9.55 29.33 8.41
N MET A 219 8.28 29.23 8.81
CA MET A 219 7.48 30.34 9.33
C MET A 219 7.64 30.46 10.84
N GLU A 220 7.50 31.68 11.36
CA GLU A 220 7.48 31.87 12.81
C GLU A 220 6.17 31.34 13.39
N ARG A 221 6.21 30.82 14.63
CA ARG A 221 5.01 30.23 15.28
C ARG A 221 3.82 31.19 15.35
N ARG A 222 4.06 32.49 15.51
CA ARG A 222 2.99 33.51 15.51
C ARG A 222 2.25 33.62 14.17
N GLN A 223 2.89 33.22 13.07
CA GLN A 223 2.29 33.21 11.73
C GLN A 223 1.52 31.92 11.45
N ALA A 224 1.62 30.91 12.32
CA ALA A 224 0.93 29.63 12.15
C ALA A 224 -0.60 29.76 12.25
N GLU A 225 -1.09 30.79 12.95
CA GLU A 225 -2.53 31.07 13.06
C GLU A 225 -3.17 31.35 11.70
N ALA A 226 -2.39 31.83 10.71
CA ALA A 226 -2.88 32.06 9.36
C ALA A 226 -3.40 30.78 8.66
N PHE A 227 -2.94 29.58 9.05
CA PHE A 227 -3.47 28.33 8.51
C PHE A 227 -4.92 28.07 8.92
N ARG A 228 -5.39 28.66 10.03
CA ARG A 228 -6.76 28.51 10.50
C ARG A 228 -7.75 29.23 9.56
N ASP A 229 -7.32 30.36 9.02
CA ASP A 229 -8.14 31.27 8.23
C ASP A 229 -8.08 31.00 6.72
N LEU A 230 -7.26 30.03 6.27
CA LEU A 230 -7.19 29.63 4.87
C LEU A 230 -8.55 29.12 4.38
N GLU A 231 -8.99 29.63 3.24
CA GLU A 231 -10.21 29.16 2.59
C GLU A 231 -10.04 27.74 2.01
N ARG A 232 -11.16 27.07 1.77
CA ARG A 232 -11.15 25.79 1.05
C ARG A 232 -10.51 25.98 -0.33
N GLY A 233 -9.64 25.05 -0.72
CA GLY A 233 -8.92 25.09 -1.99
C GLY A 233 -7.68 25.99 -1.99
N HIS A 234 -7.44 26.74 -0.91
CA HIS A 234 -6.24 27.57 -0.75
C HIS A 234 -5.17 26.84 0.06
N PHE A 235 -3.94 26.91 -0.43
CA PHE A 235 -2.78 26.25 0.15
C PHE A 235 -1.57 27.18 0.15
N MET A 236 -0.74 27.05 1.17
CA MET A 236 0.60 27.60 1.21
C MET A 236 1.59 26.57 0.66
N ALA A 237 2.26 26.93 -0.42
CA ALA A 237 3.25 26.12 -1.11
C ALA A 237 4.68 26.53 -0.77
N LEU A 238 5.56 25.55 -0.60
CA LEU A 238 7.00 25.74 -0.50
C LEU A 238 7.72 24.49 -1.02
N GLY A 239 8.83 24.68 -1.72
CA GLY A 239 9.70 23.59 -2.14
C GLY A 239 10.30 23.82 -3.52
N PRO A 240 11.36 23.07 -3.88
CA PRO A 240 12.07 23.26 -5.14
C PRO A 240 11.20 23.04 -6.37
N ALA A 241 10.20 22.15 -6.30
CA ALA A 241 9.27 21.89 -7.41
C ALA A 241 8.12 22.90 -7.51
N LEU A 242 7.98 23.81 -6.54
CA LEU A 242 6.88 24.77 -6.46
C LEU A 242 7.39 26.21 -6.41
N SER A 243 7.99 26.59 -5.27
CA SER A 243 8.51 27.93 -5.02
C SER A 243 9.55 27.90 -3.91
N ARG A 244 10.63 28.69 -4.09
CA ARG A 244 11.69 28.86 -3.09
C ARG A 244 11.27 29.66 -1.86
N ARG A 245 10.14 30.38 -1.94
CA ARG A 245 9.55 31.14 -0.83
C ARG A 245 8.10 30.72 -0.65
N PRO A 246 7.53 30.81 0.57
CA PRO A 246 6.14 30.48 0.80
C PRO A 246 5.22 31.25 -0.17
N LEU A 247 4.41 30.52 -0.91
CA LEU A 247 3.52 31.04 -1.95
C LEU A 247 2.10 30.57 -1.70
N GLY A 248 1.16 31.50 -1.52
CA GLY A 248 -0.26 31.17 -1.49
C GLY A 248 -0.78 30.86 -2.90
N LEU A 249 -1.49 29.73 -3.04
CA LEU A 249 -2.14 29.34 -4.29
C LEU A 249 -3.53 28.75 -4.04
N CYS A 250 -4.44 28.99 -4.99
CA CYS A 250 -5.76 28.39 -5.07
C CYS A 250 -5.73 27.29 -6.14
N ILE A 251 -6.17 26.09 -5.79
CA ILE A 251 -6.15 24.93 -6.68
C ILE A 251 -7.20 25.08 -7.79
N GLY A 252 -6.77 24.82 -9.03
CA GLY A 252 -7.63 24.89 -10.21
C GLY A 252 -8.71 23.81 -10.27
N PRO A 253 -9.59 23.86 -11.27
CA PRO A 253 -10.66 22.87 -11.43
C PRO A 253 -10.10 21.47 -11.78
N THR A 254 -10.87 20.43 -11.45
CA THR A 254 -10.60 19.04 -11.81
C THR A 254 -11.59 18.55 -12.85
N ALA A 255 -11.17 17.55 -13.61
CA ALA A 255 -11.92 16.91 -14.69
C ALA A 255 -12.81 15.76 -14.19
N THR A 256 -12.45 15.14 -13.07
CA THR A 256 -13.19 14.09 -12.38
C THR A 256 -13.69 14.58 -11.03
N GLU A 257 -14.69 13.89 -10.49
CA GLU A 257 -15.28 14.16 -9.18
C GLU A 257 -15.07 12.95 -8.25
N PRO A 258 -15.00 13.14 -6.92
CA PRO A 258 -14.96 12.02 -5.98
C PRO A 258 -16.24 11.19 -6.06
N ARG A 259 -16.13 9.87 -5.83
CA ARG A 259 -17.29 8.97 -5.78
C ARG A 259 -18.25 9.35 -4.64
N HIS A 260 -17.69 9.72 -3.48
CA HIS A 260 -18.45 10.12 -2.31
C HIS A 260 -18.50 11.65 -2.21
N ALA A 261 -19.49 12.25 -2.87
CA ALA A 261 -19.79 13.66 -2.64
C ALA A 261 -20.32 13.85 -1.21
N THR A 262 -19.95 14.97 -0.57
CA THR A 262 -20.50 15.32 0.75
C THR A 262 -22.04 15.30 0.69
N PRO A 263 -22.72 14.54 1.57
CA PRO A 263 -24.17 14.45 1.55
C PRO A 263 -24.79 15.85 1.61
N LYS A 264 -25.67 16.17 0.65
CA LYS A 264 -26.39 17.44 0.65
C LYS A 264 -27.57 17.34 1.61
N LEU A 265 -27.80 18.41 2.37
CA LEU A 265 -28.99 18.51 3.21
C LEU A 265 -30.24 18.45 2.32
N MET A 266 -31.06 17.42 2.52
CA MET A 266 -32.37 17.29 1.90
C MET A 266 -33.43 17.38 3.01
N PRO A 267 -34.62 17.92 2.72
CA PRO A 267 -35.73 17.88 3.68
C PRO A 267 -36.01 16.44 4.10
N LEU A 268 -36.26 16.24 5.39
CA LEU A 268 -36.71 14.94 5.88
C LEU A 268 -37.99 14.53 5.13
N PRO A 269 -38.12 13.28 4.71
CA PRO A 269 -39.38 12.79 4.17
C PRO A 269 -40.49 12.95 5.23
N ARG A 270 -41.75 13.05 4.78
CA ARG A 270 -42.89 13.04 5.71
C ARG A 270 -42.85 11.75 6.54
N ALA A 271 -43.31 11.85 7.79
CA ALA A 271 -43.33 10.72 8.71
C ALA A 271 -44.01 9.51 8.04
N MET A 272 -43.30 8.39 8.02
CA MET A 272 -43.80 7.12 7.51
C MET A 272 -44.75 6.53 8.56
N GLU A 273 -45.97 6.17 8.14
CA GLU A 273 -46.87 5.36 8.98
C GLU A 273 -46.17 4.03 9.31
N ASP A 274 -46.33 3.55 10.54
CA ASP A 274 -45.71 2.31 11.03
C ASP A 274 -44.17 2.24 11.01
N ALA A 275 -43.48 3.39 11.02
CA ALA A 275 -42.02 3.45 11.03
C ALA A 275 -41.35 2.56 12.08
N GLN A 276 -41.92 2.49 13.30
CA GLN A 276 -41.38 1.64 14.37
C GLN A 276 -41.46 0.14 14.01
N ALA A 277 -42.58 -0.31 13.45
CA ALA A 277 -42.76 -1.71 13.08
C ALA A 277 -41.84 -2.11 11.93
N VAL A 278 -41.62 -1.21 10.96
CA VAL A 278 -40.71 -1.43 9.83
C VAL A 278 -39.24 -1.47 10.28
N ILE A 279 -38.81 -0.51 11.12
CA ILE A 279 -37.42 -0.40 11.56
C ILE A 279 -37.04 -1.52 12.54
N LEU A 280 -37.97 -1.92 13.42
CA LEU A 280 -37.76 -2.98 14.41
C LEU A 280 -38.25 -4.35 13.91
N ALA A 281 -38.60 -4.47 12.63
CA ALA A 281 -38.99 -5.74 12.04
C ALA A 281 -37.86 -6.75 12.24
N ALA A 282 -38.21 -7.97 12.69
CA ALA A 282 -37.24 -9.04 12.76
C ALA A 282 -36.62 -9.27 11.37
N PRO A 283 -35.30 -9.47 11.27
CA PRO A 283 -34.68 -9.76 9.99
C PRO A 283 -35.39 -10.97 9.37
N PRO A 284 -35.67 -10.95 8.05
CA PRO A 284 -36.23 -12.13 7.40
C PRO A 284 -35.32 -13.33 7.69
N PRO A 285 -35.88 -14.54 7.82
CA PRO A 285 -35.08 -15.74 8.04
C PRO A 285 -33.99 -15.76 6.99
N GLU A 286 -32.73 -15.88 7.42
CA GLU A 286 -31.57 -15.87 6.54
C GLU A 286 -31.82 -16.88 5.42
N ALA A 287 -32.20 -16.39 4.24
CA ALA A 287 -32.15 -17.20 3.04
C ALA A 287 -30.69 -17.60 2.96
N THR A 288 -30.43 -18.90 3.08
CA THR A 288 -29.09 -19.49 3.06
C THR A 288 -28.39 -18.88 1.87
N ARG A 289 -27.55 -17.85 2.11
CA ARG A 289 -26.82 -17.20 1.02
C ARG A 289 -26.11 -18.37 0.35
N PRO A 290 -26.29 -18.61 -0.95
CA PRO A 290 -25.54 -19.67 -1.60
C PRO A 290 -24.09 -19.39 -1.22
N GLN A 291 -23.47 -20.30 -0.46
CA GLN A 291 -22.07 -20.18 -0.11
C GLN A 291 -21.39 -19.79 -1.40
N ARG A 292 -20.75 -18.61 -1.43
CA ARG A 292 -19.99 -18.13 -2.58
C ARG A 292 -19.17 -19.33 -2.99
N ARG A 293 -19.51 -19.98 -4.12
CA ARG A 293 -18.83 -21.21 -4.51
C ARG A 293 -17.37 -20.83 -4.52
N LEU A 294 -16.57 -21.45 -3.64
CA LEU A 294 -15.13 -21.33 -3.73
C LEU A 294 -14.80 -21.56 -5.20
N PRO A 295 -13.98 -20.70 -5.83
CA PRO A 295 -13.55 -20.97 -7.19
C PRO A 295 -13.10 -22.43 -7.24
N PRO A 296 -13.56 -23.22 -8.25
CA PRO A 296 -13.24 -24.62 -8.30
C PRO A 296 -11.74 -24.76 -8.11
N LEU A 297 -11.35 -25.66 -7.19
CA LEU A 297 -9.95 -26.02 -6.98
C LEU A 297 -9.31 -26.16 -8.37
N PRO A 298 -8.12 -25.57 -8.60
CA PRO A 298 -7.43 -25.72 -9.87
C PRO A 298 -7.42 -27.21 -10.22
N ALA A 299 -7.75 -27.53 -11.47
CA ALA A 299 -7.83 -28.90 -11.94
C ALA A 299 -6.60 -29.67 -11.44
N PRO A 300 -6.78 -30.89 -10.89
CA PRO A 300 -5.69 -31.62 -10.29
C PRO A 300 -4.54 -31.67 -11.28
N ASP A 301 -3.37 -31.25 -10.80
CA ASP A 301 -2.15 -31.19 -11.57
C ASP A 301 -1.88 -32.58 -12.17
N LEU A 302 -2.21 -32.74 -13.45
CA LEU A 302 -2.00 -33.98 -14.21
C LEU A 302 -0.52 -34.39 -14.20
N LEU A 303 0.39 -33.42 -14.01
CA LEU A 303 1.81 -33.66 -13.85
C LEU A 303 2.08 -34.39 -12.51
N SER A 304 1.45 -33.96 -11.42
CA SER A 304 1.49 -34.66 -10.12
C SER A 304 0.91 -36.07 -10.20
N GLN A 305 -0.16 -36.29 -10.98
CA GLN A 305 -0.76 -37.62 -11.16
C GLN A 305 0.08 -38.55 -12.03
N LEU A 306 0.77 -38.02 -13.05
CA LEU A 306 1.73 -38.77 -13.87
C LEU A 306 3.01 -39.10 -13.10
N MET A 307 3.46 -38.21 -12.19
CA MET A 307 4.59 -38.48 -11.30
C MET A 307 4.24 -39.47 -10.18
N ALA A 308 2.97 -39.54 -9.76
CA ALA A 308 2.47 -40.52 -8.79
C ALA A 308 2.23 -41.92 -9.40
N ALA A 309 2.18 -42.04 -10.73
CA ALA A 309 2.08 -43.32 -11.42
C ALA A 309 3.44 -44.04 -11.47
N LYS A 310 3.82 -44.71 -10.37
CA LYS A 310 4.85 -45.76 -10.38
C LYS A 310 4.20 -47.16 -10.45
N PRO A 311 4.82 -48.12 -11.16
CA PRO A 311 4.22 -49.41 -11.44
C PRO A 311 4.02 -50.23 -10.16
N ALA A 312 2.92 -50.99 -10.15
CA ALA A 312 2.44 -51.79 -9.04
C ALA A 312 3.55 -52.66 -8.43
N THR A 313 3.94 -52.35 -7.20
CA THR A 313 4.75 -53.23 -6.36
C THR A 313 3.93 -53.53 -5.10
N ARG A 314 3.72 -54.82 -4.86
CA ARG A 314 2.90 -55.45 -3.82
C ARG A 314 2.89 -54.72 -2.47
N GLU A 315 1.68 -54.45 -1.99
CA GLU A 315 1.37 -53.95 -0.65
C GLU A 315 1.78 -54.96 0.44
N ILE A 316 2.54 -54.48 1.44
CA ILE A 316 2.62 -55.09 2.76
C ILE A 316 1.94 -54.09 3.70
N THR A 317 0.86 -54.53 4.32
CA THR A 317 0.04 -53.78 5.29
C THR A 317 0.86 -53.36 6.51
N ALA A 318 0.78 -52.08 6.87
CA ALA A 318 1.32 -51.53 8.11
C ALA A 318 0.17 -50.99 8.97
N GLU A 319 -0.21 -51.77 9.97
CA GLU A 319 -0.88 -51.28 11.18
C GLU A 319 0.15 -51.00 12.28
N ALA A 320 -0.26 -50.18 13.25
CA ALA A 320 0.32 -49.94 14.58
C ALA A 320 1.16 -48.65 14.78
N THR A 321 0.47 -47.63 15.27
CA THR A 321 0.82 -46.79 16.43
C THR A 321 2.28 -46.80 16.90
N ALA A 322 2.99 -45.69 16.66
CA ALA A 322 4.37 -45.48 17.09
C ALA A 322 4.48 -45.24 18.61
N ALA A 323 5.04 -46.23 19.31
CA ALA A 323 5.62 -46.05 20.65
C ALA A 323 7.07 -45.55 20.55
N ALA A 324 7.52 -44.75 21.52
CA ALA A 324 8.87 -44.20 21.58
C ALA A 324 9.96 -45.32 21.60
N PRO A 325 11.08 -45.15 20.87
CA PRO A 325 12.10 -46.19 20.73
C PRO A 325 12.89 -46.43 22.02
N THR A 326 13.13 -47.70 22.36
CA THR A 326 13.92 -48.13 23.51
C THR A 326 15.42 -47.80 23.37
N PRO A 327 16.17 -47.67 24.48
CA PRO A 327 17.60 -47.33 24.47
C PRO A 327 18.47 -48.27 23.63
N GLU A 328 18.13 -49.56 23.58
CA GLU A 328 18.83 -50.56 22.77
C GLU A 328 18.65 -50.32 21.26
N LYS A 329 17.44 -49.93 20.82
CA LYS A 329 17.17 -49.57 19.41
C LYS A 329 17.89 -48.29 18.99
N LEU A 330 18.09 -47.35 19.92
CA LEU A 330 18.89 -46.16 19.69
C LEU A 330 20.38 -46.49 19.55
N ALA A 331 20.89 -47.43 20.36
CA ALA A 331 22.28 -47.90 20.26
C ALA A 331 22.54 -48.64 18.93
N GLU A 332 21.64 -49.53 18.50
CA GLU A 332 21.75 -50.20 17.19
C GLU A 332 21.68 -49.21 16.03
N ARG A 333 20.79 -48.22 16.10
CA ARG A 333 20.69 -47.17 15.08
C ARG A 333 21.98 -46.37 15.00
N ARG A 334 22.59 -46.02 16.13
CA ARG A 334 23.86 -45.29 16.18
C ARG A 334 25.01 -46.11 15.59
N ALA A 335 25.11 -47.39 15.95
CA ALA A 335 26.11 -48.30 15.38
C ALA A 335 25.95 -48.53 13.86
N ARG A 336 24.71 -48.44 13.34
CA ARG A 336 24.46 -48.49 11.89
C ARG A 336 24.89 -47.18 11.20
N LEU A 337 24.56 -46.03 11.78
CA LEU A 337 24.96 -44.72 11.24
C LEU A 337 26.48 -44.55 11.23
N ASP A 338 27.16 -44.97 12.29
CA ASP A 338 28.62 -44.88 12.39
C ASP A 338 29.30 -45.73 11.29
N ARG A 339 28.77 -46.92 10.98
CA ARG A 339 29.28 -47.75 9.88
C ARG A 339 29.13 -47.09 8.51
N ILE A 340 27.98 -46.48 8.24
CA ILE A 340 27.70 -45.79 6.98
C ILE A 340 28.63 -44.57 6.83
N LEU A 341 28.80 -43.80 7.91
CA LEU A 341 29.69 -42.63 7.92
C LEU A 341 31.15 -43.02 7.71
N ILE A 342 31.63 -44.09 8.35
CA ILE A 342 33.00 -44.58 8.13
C ILE A 342 33.18 -45.03 6.68
N ALA A 343 32.21 -45.73 6.08
CA ALA A 343 32.28 -46.15 4.69
C ALA A 343 32.30 -44.95 3.71
N LEU A 344 31.49 -43.92 3.97
CA LEU A 344 31.43 -42.71 3.16
C LEU A 344 32.72 -41.87 3.26
N LEU A 345 33.31 -41.80 4.47
CA LEU A 345 34.56 -41.08 4.71
C LEU A 345 35.80 -41.83 4.22
N ALA A 346 35.71 -43.15 4.02
CA ALA A 346 36.77 -43.97 3.46
C ALA A 346 36.88 -43.85 1.92
N ASP A 347 35.89 -43.27 1.24
CA ASP A 347 35.94 -42.99 -0.19
C ASP A 347 36.73 -41.68 -0.45
N PRO A 348 37.94 -41.73 -1.04
CA PRO A 348 38.77 -40.55 -1.27
C PRO A 348 38.15 -39.54 -2.25
N GLU A 349 37.17 -39.95 -3.05
CA GLU A 349 36.46 -39.08 -3.99
C GLU A 349 35.21 -38.43 -3.37
N ALA A 350 34.80 -38.84 -2.16
CA ALA A 350 33.59 -38.31 -1.52
C ALA A 350 33.62 -36.79 -1.32
N GLY A 351 34.81 -36.22 -1.05
CA GLY A 351 34.99 -34.77 -0.87
C GLY A 351 34.73 -33.92 -2.11
N PHE A 352 34.68 -34.54 -3.30
CA PHE A 352 34.44 -33.86 -4.58
C PHE A 352 33.02 -34.10 -5.14
N ARG A 353 32.21 -34.93 -4.47
CA ARG A 353 30.84 -35.23 -4.90
C ARG A 353 29.84 -34.19 -4.38
N ALA A 354 28.81 -33.92 -5.18
CA ALA A 354 27.71 -33.05 -4.78
C ALA A 354 26.97 -33.63 -3.56
N ILE A 355 26.59 -32.75 -2.62
CA ILE A 355 25.94 -33.11 -1.34
C ILE A 355 24.71 -34.01 -1.55
N GLY A 356 23.94 -33.80 -2.62
CA GLY A 356 22.76 -34.63 -2.93
C GLY A 356 23.08 -36.09 -3.24
N VAL A 357 24.25 -36.39 -3.81
CA VAL A 357 24.69 -37.76 -4.10
C VAL A 357 25.18 -38.44 -2.81
N LEU A 358 25.98 -37.74 -2.01
CA LEU A 358 26.42 -38.24 -0.69
C LEU A 358 25.23 -38.51 0.24
N TYR A 359 24.18 -37.69 0.14
CA TYR A 359 22.94 -37.91 0.88
C TYR A 359 22.20 -39.17 0.43
N GLN A 360 22.18 -39.48 -0.88
CA GLN A 360 21.59 -40.73 -1.37
C GLN A 360 22.37 -41.96 -0.91
N ASP A 361 23.70 -41.91 -0.94
CA ASP A 361 24.57 -43.00 -0.48
C ASP A 361 24.40 -43.25 1.03
N PHE A 362 24.11 -42.20 1.82
CA PHE A 362 23.82 -42.31 3.25
C PHE A 362 22.46 -42.97 3.57
N LEU A 363 21.52 -42.99 2.63
CA LEU A 363 20.17 -43.53 2.83
C LEU A 363 20.07 -45.05 2.61
N VAL A 364 21.11 -45.68 2.04
CA VAL A 364 21.20 -47.12 1.78
C VAL A 364 21.91 -47.81 2.94
#